data_AF-A0A2D2DQW7-F1
#
_entry.id   AF-A0A2D2DQW7-F1
#
_cell.length_a   1.000
_cell.length_b   1.000
_cell.length_c   1.000
_cell.angle_alpha   90.00
_cell.angle_beta   90.00
_cell.angle_gamma   90.00
#
_symmetry.space_group_name_H-M   'P 1'
#
loop_
_entity.id
_entity.type
_entity.pdbx_description
1 polymer ?
#
loop_
_entity_poly.entity_id
_entity_poly.type
_entity_poly.pdbx_seq_one_letter_code
_entity_poly.pdbx_strand_id
1 'polypeptide(L)'
;MLTACGGGGGGGGSGSQLAGNGPVTVAPDTARIGRGPNILFVSDRNNQVIAAFDTLAPAAANTAVSANVLSAERYYGYSTQLDAARDLLYIMAGDQAGAQIGVLADASKLSGKMTPQRYITPEIGASYVVQSLILDKTNDRMYVGYKETNRGATGFMVLERVSTLSGRVAPARTFTGPMDTMQSAIDTKRGLLYTKHSHASGQPVYVFENIDKASGELPIARRFNLPGDIVGLAIDEDRDRLYAGSNMRGLAVFADVSKPDPASRVKLITLPRWTIDGVLAFDRAHDRLYAGMGSTAYVVERASKLGEDGQAAPLSINAGSLAVISGFAF
;
A
#
# COMPACT_ATOMS: atom_id res chain seq x y z
N MET A 1 -20.33 -13.93 -24.87
CA MET A 1 -21.31 -13.14 -25.65
C MET A 1 -21.61 -11.87 -24.89
N LEU A 2 -21.07 -10.74 -25.33
CA LEU A 2 -21.64 -9.40 -25.19
C LEU A 2 -20.84 -8.49 -26.13
N THR A 3 -21.48 -8.16 -27.22
CA THR A 3 -20.99 -7.35 -28.34
C THR A 3 -21.23 -5.88 -28.00
N ALA A 4 -20.22 -5.02 -28.14
CA ALA A 4 -20.39 -3.57 -28.02
C ALA A 4 -20.48 -2.94 -29.41
N CYS A 5 -21.58 -2.22 -29.65
CA CYS A 5 -21.85 -1.48 -30.87
C CYS A 5 -20.99 -0.20 -30.93
N GLY A 6 -20.41 0.05 -32.10
CA GLY A 6 -19.78 1.32 -32.45
C GLY A 6 -20.82 2.36 -32.88
N GLY A 7 -20.46 3.62 -32.65
CA GLY A 7 -21.14 4.81 -33.18
C GLY A 7 -20.19 5.99 -33.02
N GLY A 8 -19.68 6.49 -34.14
CA GLY A 8 -18.67 7.54 -34.20
C GLY A 8 -19.23 8.96 -34.03
N GLY A 9 -18.31 9.89 -33.83
CA GLY A 9 -18.56 11.32 -33.86
C GLY A 9 -17.26 12.09 -33.68
N GLY A 10 -16.78 12.73 -34.75
CA GLY A 10 -15.53 13.49 -34.78
C GLY A 10 -15.65 14.88 -34.14
N GLY A 11 -14.51 15.43 -33.75
CA GLY A 11 -14.37 16.81 -33.29
C GLY A 11 -12.91 17.12 -33.01
N GLY A 12 -12.29 17.93 -33.88
CA GLY A 12 -10.89 18.34 -33.76
C GLY A 12 -10.66 19.33 -32.61
N GLY A 13 -9.54 19.15 -31.92
CA GLY A 13 -9.04 20.07 -30.90
C GLY A 13 -7.53 19.90 -30.74
N SER A 14 -6.79 20.95 -31.09
CA SER A 14 -5.33 21.05 -31.00
C SER A 14 -4.89 21.33 -29.55
N GLY A 15 -3.84 20.63 -29.08
CA GLY A 15 -2.89 21.18 -28.10
C GLY A 15 -2.60 20.32 -26.87
N SER A 16 -1.33 19.92 -26.71
CA SER A 16 -0.69 19.19 -25.59
C SER A 16 -0.67 17.66 -25.72
N GLN A 17 0.33 17.15 -26.45
CA GLN A 17 0.76 15.75 -26.40
C GLN A 17 1.36 15.42 -25.02
N LEU A 18 0.50 15.00 -24.09
CA LEU A 18 0.93 14.10 -23.02
C LEU A 18 1.05 12.70 -23.63
N ALA A 19 2.14 12.01 -23.33
CA ALA A 19 2.47 10.69 -23.85
C ALA A 19 1.27 9.73 -23.80
N GLY A 20 0.97 9.09 -24.93
CA GLY A 20 -0.21 8.26 -25.11
C GLY A 20 -0.18 7.03 -24.19
N ASN A 21 -1.09 7.01 -23.22
CA ASN A 21 -1.42 5.80 -22.46
C ASN A 21 -2.19 4.84 -23.37
N GLY A 22 -1.48 3.93 -24.05
CA GLY A 22 -2.11 2.80 -24.72
C GLY A 22 -2.88 1.93 -23.71
N PRO A 23 -4.05 1.37 -24.09
CA PRO A 23 -4.83 0.51 -23.20
C PRO A 23 -4.03 -0.75 -22.83
N VAL A 24 -4.14 -1.19 -21.57
CA VAL A 24 -3.65 -2.50 -21.14
C VAL A 24 -4.47 -3.58 -21.84
N THR A 25 -3.91 -4.20 -22.87
CA THR A 25 -4.52 -5.38 -23.51
C THR A 25 -4.22 -6.61 -22.67
N VAL A 26 -5.27 -7.17 -22.05
CA VAL A 26 -5.21 -8.50 -21.44
C VAL A 26 -5.13 -9.52 -22.59
N ALA A 27 -3.95 -10.05 -22.85
CA ALA A 27 -3.80 -11.13 -23.82
C ALA A 27 -4.54 -12.37 -23.30
N PRO A 28 -5.35 -13.06 -24.14
CA PRO A 28 -5.98 -14.31 -23.75
C PRO A 28 -4.92 -15.36 -23.36
N ASP A 29 -5.29 -16.24 -22.42
CA ASP A 29 -4.45 -17.18 -21.64
C ASP A 29 -3.77 -18.31 -22.46
N THR A 30 -3.47 -18.07 -23.74
CA THR A 30 -2.91 -19.07 -24.63
C THR A 30 -1.38 -19.04 -24.57
N ALA A 31 -0.82 -20.00 -23.83
CA ALA A 31 0.58 -20.40 -23.73
C ALA A 31 1.55 -19.37 -23.11
N ARG A 32 1.58 -19.34 -21.76
CA ARG A 32 2.64 -18.70 -20.97
C ARG A 32 3.97 -19.44 -21.16
N ILE A 33 4.79 -19.00 -22.10
CA ILE A 33 6.18 -19.43 -22.19
C ILE A 33 7.00 -18.60 -21.18
N GLY A 34 7.41 -19.23 -20.07
CA GLY A 34 8.62 -18.85 -19.32
C GLY A 34 8.58 -17.55 -18.50
N ARG A 35 7.47 -17.19 -17.85
CA ARG A 35 7.48 -16.08 -16.87
C ARG A 35 8.25 -16.47 -15.61
N GLY A 36 8.99 -15.50 -15.06
CA GLY A 36 9.68 -15.65 -13.78
C GLY A 36 8.70 -15.74 -12.59
N PRO A 37 9.20 -15.93 -11.36
CA PRO A 37 8.38 -15.88 -10.16
C PRO A 37 7.73 -14.51 -10.00
N ASN A 38 6.48 -14.46 -9.52
CA ASN A 38 5.86 -13.19 -9.11
C ASN A 38 6.62 -12.59 -7.92
N ILE A 39 7.08 -11.35 -8.06
CA ILE A 39 7.86 -10.64 -7.03
C ILE A 39 7.27 -9.28 -6.65
N LEU A 40 6.33 -8.73 -7.44
CA LEU A 40 5.58 -7.53 -7.10
C LEU A 40 4.08 -7.82 -7.23
N PHE A 41 3.32 -7.45 -6.21
CA PHE A 41 1.87 -7.55 -6.18
C PHE A 41 1.27 -6.15 -5.99
N VAL A 42 0.33 -5.79 -6.84
CA VAL A 42 -0.34 -4.48 -6.83
C VAL A 42 -1.83 -4.70 -6.64
N SER A 43 -2.36 -4.15 -5.56
CA SER A 43 -3.78 -4.25 -5.21
C SER A 43 -4.61 -3.26 -6.03
N ASP A 44 -5.68 -3.74 -6.66
CA ASP A 44 -6.70 -2.92 -7.29
C ASP A 44 -8.02 -3.03 -6.51
N ARG A 45 -8.33 -1.97 -5.76
CA ARG A 45 -9.51 -1.91 -4.89
C ARG A 45 -10.81 -2.01 -5.65
N ASN A 46 -10.91 -1.28 -6.76
CA ASN A 46 -12.19 -1.09 -7.43
C ASN A 46 -12.57 -2.33 -8.25
N ASN A 47 -11.58 -2.98 -8.85
CA ASN A 47 -11.79 -4.24 -9.58
C ASN A 47 -11.68 -5.49 -8.69
N GLN A 48 -11.30 -5.34 -7.41
CA GLN A 48 -11.11 -6.45 -6.46
C GLN A 48 -10.18 -7.54 -7.01
N VAL A 49 -9.06 -7.12 -7.60
CA VAL A 49 -8.02 -8.01 -8.11
C VAL A 49 -6.64 -7.59 -7.63
N ILE A 50 -5.67 -8.49 -7.75
CA ILE A 50 -4.25 -8.21 -7.53
C ILE A 50 -3.52 -8.45 -8.85
N ALA A 51 -2.79 -7.47 -9.34
CA ALA A 51 -1.86 -7.66 -10.45
C ALA A 51 -0.52 -8.15 -9.89
N ALA A 52 -0.04 -9.29 -10.38
CA ALA A 52 1.24 -9.88 -9.99
C ALA A 52 2.24 -9.85 -11.15
N PHE A 53 3.45 -9.35 -10.88
CA PHE A 53 4.50 -9.11 -11.86
C PHE A 53 5.74 -9.92 -11.50
N ASP A 54 6.46 -10.39 -12.51
CA ASP A 54 7.74 -11.09 -12.39
C ASP A 54 8.96 -10.13 -12.41
N THR A 55 8.69 -8.84 -12.30
CA THR A 55 9.67 -7.77 -12.19
C THR A 55 9.23 -6.75 -11.14
N LEU A 56 10.20 -6.20 -10.41
CA LEU A 56 9.99 -5.07 -9.49
C LEU A 56 9.94 -3.73 -10.21
N ALA A 57 10.48 -3.66 -11.43
CA ALA A 57 10.43 -2.48 -12.28
C ALA A 57 9.71 -2.87 -13.57
N PRO A 58 8.40 -2.62 -13.68
CA PRO A 58 7.70 -2.80 -14.94
C PRO A 58 8.37 -1.87 -15.98
N ALA A 59 8.44 -2.30 -17.23
CA ALA A 59 9.27 -1.65 -18.24
C ALA A 59 8.91 -0.17 -18.49
N ALA A 60 9.81 0.55 -19.18
CA ALA A 60 9.68 1.97 -19.51
C ALA A 60 8.31 2.33 -20.11
N ALA A 61 7.93 3.61 -19.99
CA ALA A 61 6.67 4.13 -20.51
C ALA A 61 6.39 3.64 -21.94
N ASN A 62 5.16 3.18 -22.18
CA ASN A 62 4.68 2.58 -23.44
C ASN A 62 5.13 1.14 -23.74
N THR A 63 5.82 0.47 -22.81
CA THR A 63 6.04 -0.98 -22.93
C THR A 63 4.84 -1.72 -22.36
N ALA A 64 4.30 -2.68 -23.11
CA ALA A 64 3.25 -3.55 -22.59
C ALA A 64 3.77 -4.31 -21.37
N VAL A 65 3.23 -4.01 -20.20
CA VAL A 65 3.51 -4.75 -18.98
C VAL A 65 2.51 -5.89 -18.90
N SER A 66 2.99 -7.12 -18.91
CA SER A 66 2.13 -8.27 -18.67
C SER A 66 2.14 -8.60 -17.18
N ALA A 67 0.97 -8.85 -16.60
CA ALA A 67 0.77 -9.21 -15.21
C ALA A 67 -0.11 -10.46 -15.14
N ASN A 68 0.13 -11.30 -14.14
CA ASN A 68 -0.86 -12.28 -13.74
C ASN A 68 -1.97 -11.54 -12.98
N VAL A 69 -3.20 -11.59 -13.49
CA VAL A 69 -4.35 -11.05 -12.77
C VAL A 69 -4.86 -12.10 -11.82
N LEU A 70 -4.84 -11.77 -10.54
CA LEU A 70 -5.25 -12.65 -9.46
C LEU A 70 -6.61 -12.18 -8.92
N SER A 71 -7.58 -13.10 -8.82
CA SER A 71 -8.88 -12.83 -8.22
C SER A 71 -9.15 -13.78 -7.05
N ALA A 72 -9.72 -13.28 -5.96
CA ALA A 72 -10.16 -14.11 -4.85
C ALA A 72 -11.60 -13.76 -4.49
N GLU A 73 -12.39 -14.76 -4.10
CA GLU A 73 -13.85 -14.67 -3.96
C GLU A 73 -14.34 -13.58 -2.99
N ARG A 74 -13.48 -13.11 -2.09
CA ARG A 74 -13.81 -12.12 -1.06
C ARG A 74 -12.67 -11.14 -0.81
N TYR A 75 -12.01 -10.69 -1.86
CA TYR A 75 -10.88 -9.76 -1.71
C TYR A 75 -11.37 -8.32 -1.57
N TYR A 76 -10.95 -7.65 -0.49
CA TYR A 76 -11.42 -6.28 -0.19
C TYR A 76 -10.57 -5.20 -0.85
N GLY A 77 -9.34 -5.53 -1.27
CA GLY A 77 -8.60 -4.63 -2.14
C GLY A 77 -7.96 -3.42 -1.49
N TYR A 78 -7.69 -3.39 -0.18
CA TYR A 78 -7.02 -2.21 0.44
C TYR A 78 -5.56 -2.44 0.84
N SER A 79 -5.10 -3.68 1.01
CA SER A 79 -3.76 -3.98 1.52
C SER A 79 -3.40 -5.43 1.24
N THR A 80 -2.14 -5.63 0.86
CA THR A 80 -1.51 -6.91 0.64
C THR A 80 -0.09 -6.85 1.19
N GLN A 81 0.42 -7.96 1.70
CA GLN A 81 1.79 -8.06 2.24
C GLN A 81 2.43 -9.34 1.75
N LEU A 82 3.68 -9.28 1.30
CA LEU A 82 4.43 -10.42 0.77
C LEU A 82 5.52 -10.82 1.77
N ASP A 83 5.49 -12.07 2.21
CA ASP A 83 6.65 -12.72 2.85
C ASP A 83 7.38 -13.56 1.80
N ALA A 84 8.30 -12.92 1.08
CA ALA A 84 9.07 -13.58 0.02
C ALA A 84 9.96 -14.72 0.55
N ALA A 85 10.39 -14.66 1.82
CA ALA A 85 11.24 -15.70 2.42
C ALA A 85 10.45 -17.00 2.66
N ARG A 86 9.14 -16.90 2.91
CA ARG A 86 8.23 -18.03 3.13
C ARG A 86 7.30 -18.31 1.95
N ASP A 87 7.41 -17.51 0.87
CA ASP A 87 6.54 -17.51 -0.31
C ASP A 87 5.04 -17.40 0.05
N LEU A 88 4.71 -16.52 1.00
CA LEU A 88 3.34 -16.28 1.47
C LEU A 88 2.85 -14.88 1.07
N LEU A 89 1.64 -14.80 0.52
CA LEU A 89 0.93 -13.55 0.29
C LEU A 89 -0.24 -13.43 1.26
N TYR A 90 -0.21 -12.38 2.09
CA TYR A 90 -1.30 -12.01 2.98
C TYR A 90 -2.18 -10.99 2.29
N ILE A 91 -3.48 -11.25 2.28
CA ILE A 91 -4.49 -10.38 1.68
C ILE A 91 -5.59 -10.10 2.69
N MET A 92 -6.21 -8.93 2.62
CA MET A 92 -7.49 -8.73 3.31
C MET A 92 -8.59 -9.46 2.55
N ALA A 93 -9.25 -10.37 3.26
CA ALA A 93 -10.33 -11.19 2.74
C ALA A 93 -11.60 -11.03 3.58
N GLY A 94 -12.75 -11.45 3.06
CA GLY A 94 -14.03 -11.39 3.76
C GLY A 94 -14.90 -10.21 3.32
N ASP A 95 -16.03 -10.02 4.00
CA ASP A 95 -16.89 -8.87 3.80
C ASP A 95 -16.42 -7.68 4.66
N GLN A 96 -17.00 -6.50 4.41
CA GLN A 96 -16.68 -5.29 5.17
C GLN A 96 -17.02 -5.43 6.67
N ALA A 97 -17.90 -6.36 7.06
CA ALA A 97 -18.35 -6.53 8.44
C ALA A 97 -17.53 -7.54 9.26
N GLY A 98 -16.65 -8.31 8.61
CA GLY A 98 -15.86 -9.37 9.24
C GLY A 98 -14.57 -9.66 8.48
N ALA A 99 -13.79 -8.63 8.20
CA ALA A 99 -12.54 -8.76 7.45
C ALA A 99 -11.57 -9.72 8.14
N GLN A 100 -11.23 -10.79 7.41
CA GLN A 100 -10.23 -11.79 7.74
C GLN A 100 -8.92 -11.47 7.00
N ILE A 101 -7.85 -12.14 7.38
CA ILE A 101 -6.60 -12.15 6.63
C ILE A 101 -6.54 -13.49 5.90
N GLY A 102 -6.66 -13.46 4.58
CA GLY A 102 -6.41 -14.63 3.73
C GLY A 102 -4.92 -14.83 3.55
N VAL A 103 -4.45 -16.06 3.72
CA VAL A 103 -3.05 -16.42 3.44
C VAL A 103 -2.99 -17.33 2.23
N LEU A 104 -2.26 -16.90 1.21
CA LEU A 104 -1.99 -17.65 0.00
C LEU A 104 -0.55 -18.18 0.07
N ALA A 105 -0.38 -19.47 -0.15
CA ALA A 105 0.94 -20.09 -0.29
C ALA A 105 1.41 -20.05 -1.74
N ASP A 106 2.69 -20.33 -1.97
CA ASP A 106 3.32 -20.33 -3.28
C ASP A 106 3.08 -19.01 -4.04
N ALA A 107 3.22 -17.87 -3.34
CA ALA A 107 2.91 -16.54 -3.86
C ALA A 107 3.57 -16.28 -5.24
N SER A 108 4.81 -16.70 -5.37
CA SER A 108 5.64 -16.63 -6.58
C SER A 108 5.03 -17.32 -7.80
N LYS A 109 4.07 -18.25 -7.62
CA LYS A 109 3.43 -19.04 -8.69
C LYS A 109 1.95 -18.71 -8.90
N LEU A 110 1.38 -17.81 -8.09
CA LEU A 110 -0.04 -17.48 -8.15
C LEU A 110 -0.45 -16.96 -9.53
N SER A 111 -1.62 -17.39 -9.98
CA SER A 111 -2.28 -16.83 -11.17
C SER A 111 -3.78 -17.12 -11.20
N GLY A 112 -4.55 -16.29 -11.90
CA GLY A 112 -5.98 -16.51 -12.12
C GLY A 112 -6.81 -16.47 -10.83
N LYS A 113 -7.83 -17.33 -10.74
CA LYS A 113 -8.66 -17.44 -9.54
C LYS A 113 -7.91 -18.16 -8.43
N MET A 114 -7.90 -17.57 -7.25
CA MET A 114 -7.19 -18.07 -6.07
C MET A 114 -8.14 -18.31 -4.90
N THR A 115 -7.73 -19.22 -4.02
CA THR A 115 -8.38 -19.47 -2.73
C THR A 115 -7.31 -19.42 -1.64
N PRO A 116 -7.47 -18.57 -0.61
CA PRO A 116 -6.59 -18.61 0.56
C PRO A 116 -6.48 -20.03 1.12
N GLN A 117 -5.26 -20.50 1.36
CA GLN A 117 -5.00 -21.79 1.99
C GLN A 117 -5.60 -21.83 3.40
N ARG A 118 -5.60 -20.69 4.08
CA ARG A 118 -6.17 -20.49 5.41
C ARG A 118 -6.58 -19.04 5.61
N TYR A 119 -7.41 -18.83 6.63
CA TYR A 119 -7.82 -17.52 7.09
C TYR A 119 -7.36 -17.31 8.53
N ILE A 120 -7.00 -16.07 8.86
CA ILE A 120 -6.77 -15.59 10.22
C ILE A 120 -7.85 -14.56 10.54
N THR A 121 -8.59 -14.77 11.61
CA THR A 121 -9.64 -13.87 12.09
C THR A 121 -9.24 -13.36 13.46
N PRO A 122 -8.74 -12.13 13.57
CA PRO A 122 -8.40 -11.58 14.88
C PRO A 122 -9.63 -11.47 15.81
N GLU A 123 -9.45 -11.77 17.09
CA GLU A 123 -10.54 -11.75 18.08
C GLU A 123 -10.27 -10.69 19.15
N ILE A 124 -10.95 -9.54 19.04
CA ILE A 124 -10.81 -8.40 19.98
C ILE A 124 -12.08 -8.13 20.80
N GLY A 125 -13.08 -9.02 20.75
CA GLY A 125 -14.32 -8.88 21.52
C GLY A 125 -15.24 -7.74 21.09
N ALA A 126 -15.01 -7.14 19.92
CA ALA A 126 -15.83 -6.07 19.34
C ALA A 126 -16.00 -6.28 17.83
N SER A 127 -16.99 -5.61 17.25
CA SER A 127 -17.15 -5.52 15.79
C SER A 127 -16.20 -4.47 15.23
N TYR A 128 -15.41 -4.84 14.23
CA TYR A 128 -14.42 -3.97 13.61
C TYR A 128 -14.28 -4.28 12.12
N VAL A 129 -13.61 -3.38 11.41
CA VAL A 129 -13.17 -3.56 10.03
C VAL A 129 -11.64 -3.51 9.99
N VAL A 130 -11.02 -4.42 9.25
CA VAL A 130 -9.57 -4.33 8.97
C VAL A 130 -9.36 -3.25 7.91
N GLN A 131 -8.41 -2.37 8.17
CA GLN A 131 -8.10 -1.21 7.34
C GLN A 131 -6.74 -1.31 6.66
N SER A 132 -5.77 -1.99 7.29
CA SER A 132 -4.42 -2.16 6.75
C SER A 132 -3.72 -3.39 7.33
N LEU A 133 -2.74 -3.88 6.59
CA LEU A 133 -1.81 -4.93 7.01
C LEU A 133 -0.39 -4.38 6.86
N ILE A 134 0.44 -4.52 7.90
CA ILE A 134 1.87 -4.19 7.85
C ILE A 134 2.64 -5.38 8.43
N LEU A 135 3.49 -5.99 7.61
CA LEU A 135 4.24 -7.19 7.97
C LEU A 135 5.67 -6.84 8.40
N ASP A 136 5.99 -7.13 9.66
CA ASP A 136 7.36 -7.23 10.15
C ASP A 136 7.90 -8.63 9.83
N LYS A 137 8.54 -8.75 8.67
CA LYS A 137 9.07 -10.02 8.15
C LYS A 137 10.15 -10.61 9.06
N THR A 138 10.90 -9.76 9.76
CA THR A 138 12.03 -10.17 10.62
C THR A 138 11.53 -10.91 11.85
N ASN A 139 10.46 -10.41 12.48
CA ASN A 139 9.91 -11.00 13.69
C ASN A 139 8.69 -11.91 13.45
N ASP A 140 8.33 -12.17 12.18
CA ASP A 140 7.11 -12.90 11.79
C ASP A 140 5.86 -12.34 12.46
N ARG A 141 5.72 -11.01 12.41
CA ARG A 141 4.68 -10.26 13.12
C ARG A 141 3.85 -9.45 12.14
N MET A 142 2.54 -9.45 12.32
CA MET A 142 1.63 -8.59 11.55
C MET A 142 1.01 -7.54 12.46
N TYR A 143 1.12 -6.28 12.06
CA TYR A 143 0.32 -5.19 12.59
C TYR A 143 -0.92 -5.05 11.70
N VAL A 144 -2.09 -5.17 12.32
CA VAL A 144 -3.38 -5.14 11.63
C VAL A 144 -4.11 -3.87 12.07
N GLY A 145 -4.17 -2.90 11.18
CA GLY A 145 -4.92 -1.66 11.41
C GLY A 145 -6.42 -1.95 11.39
N TYR A 146 -7.16 -1.40 12.35
CA TYR A 146 -8.60 -1.62 12.46
C TYR A 146 -9.35 -0.36 12.88
N LYS A 147 -10.66 -0.40 12.59
CA LYS A 147 -11.65 0.57 13.09
C LYS A 147 -12.84 -0.16 13.68
N GLU A 148 -13.16 0.11 14.94
CA GLU A 148 -14.37 -0.41 15.58
C GLU A 148 -15.63 0.22 14.98
N THR A 149 -16.58 -0.61 14.58
CA THR A 149 -17.79 -0.15 13.89
C THR A 149 -18.72 0.64 14.80
N ASN A 150 -18.81 0.26 16.07
CA ASN A 150 -19.77 0.84 17.02
C ASN A 150 -19.23 2.05 17.78
N ARG A 151 -17.92 2.08 18.06
CA ARG A 151 -17.28 3.13 18.87
C ARG A 151 -16.46 4.11 18.03
N GLY A 152 -16.17 3.78 16.78
CA GLY A 152 -15.30 4.58 15.91
C GLY A 152 -13.83 4.59 16.33
N ALA A 153 -13.47 3.87 17.41
CA ALA A 153 -12.09 3.74 17.87
C ALA A 153 -11.23 3.12 16.76
N THR A 154 -10.03 3.66 16.59
CA THR A 154 -9.05 3.20 15.60
C THR A 154 -7.79 2.80 16.32
N GLY A 155 -7.12 1.78 15.79
CA GLY A 155 -5.98 1.20 16.45
C GLY A 155 -5.31 0.11 15.64
N PHE A 156 -4.27 -0.46 16.21
CA PHE A 156 -3.62 -1.65 15.69
C PHE A 156 -3.75 -2.79 16.68
N MET A 157 -3.90 -3.98 16.13
CA MET A 157 -3.69 -5.22 16.85
C MET A 157 -2.45 -5.91 16.29
N VAL A 158 -1.75 -6.63 17.15
CA VAL A 158 -0.50 -7.29 16.78
C VAL A 158 -0.66 -8.80 16.86
N LEU A 159 -0.39 -9.48 15.74
CA LEU A 159 -0.36 -10.92 15.63
C LEU A 159 1.09 -11.39 15.56
N GLU A 160 1.50 -12.27 16.47
CA GLU A 160 2.84 -12.86 16.48
C GLU A 160 2.82 -14.21 15.75
N ARG A 161 3.93 -14.57 15.10
CA ARG A 161 4.11 -15.81 14.33
C ARG A 161 3.08 -15.98 13.21
N VAL A 162 2.77 -14.90 12.50
CA VAL A 162 1.66 -14.82 11.53
C VAL A 162 1.79 -15.85 10.40
N SER A 163 3.00 -16.27 10.04
CA SER A 163 3.26 -17.35 9.07
C SER A 163 2.69 -18.71 9.44
N THR A 164 2.27 -18.92 10.69
CA THR A 164 1.71 -20.20 11.17
C THR A 164 0.27 -20.09 11.68
N LEU A 165 -0.24 -18.88 11.86
CA LEU A 165 -1.58 -18.66 12.41
C LEU A 165 -2.69 -19.13 11.46
N SER A 166 -3.80 -19.58 12.05
CA SER A 166 -5.05 -19.93 11.35
C SER A 166 -6.24 -19.82 12.30
N GLY A 167 -7.44 -19.67 11.75
CA GLY A 167 -8.69 -19.63 12.51
C GLY A 167 -8.86 -18.32 13.30
N ARG A 168 -9.54 -18.40 14.45
CA ARG A 168 -9.71 -17.27 15.37
C ARG A 168 -8.47 -17.12 16.24
N VAL A 169 -7.92 -15.91 16.30
CA VAL A 169 -6.68 -15.65 17.03
C VAL A 169 -6.82 -14.39 17.89
N ALA A 170 -6.63 -14.53 19.19
CA ALA A 170 -6.49 -13.37 20.08
C ALA A 170 -5.18 -12.65 19.75
N PRO A 171 -5.20 -11.33 19.50
CA PRO A 171 -3.96 -10.57 19.31
C PRO A 171 -3.08 -10.62 20.55
N ALA A 172 -1.77 -10.60 20.35
CA ALA A 172 -0.81 -10.55 21.46
C ALA A 172 -0.92 -9.23 22.23
N ARG A 173 -1.31 -8.15 21.55
CA ARG A 173 -1.62 -6.84 22.11
C ARG A 173 -2.47 -6.01 21.15
N THR A 174 -3.16 -5.03 21.71
CA THR A 174 -3.91 -4.02 20.96
C THR A 174 -3.59 -2.65 21.50
N PHE A 175 -3.53 -1.65 20.63
CA PHE A 175 -3.38 -0.27 21.03
C PHE A 175 -4.18 0.67 20.14
N THR A 176 -4.65 1.76 20.73
CA THR A 176 -5.57 2.72 20.10
C THR A 176 -5.05 4.15 20.22
N GLY A 177 -5.68 5.07 19.49
CA GLY A 177 -5.38 6.50 19.58
C GLY A 177 -6.02 7.26 18.41
N PRO A 178 -5.75 8.57 18.30
CA PRO A 178 -6.29 9.41 17.23
C PRO A 178 -5.54 9.20 15.90
N MET A 179 -5.57 7.97 15.36
CA MET A 179 -4.78 7.51 14.22
C MET A 179 -5.62 7.06 13.04
N ASP A 180 -5.17 7.33 11.81
CA ASP A 180 -5.69 6.75 10.58
C ASP A 180 -4.86 5.52 10.20
N THR A 181 -5.41 4.33 10.44
CA THR A 181 -4.65 3.11 10.22
C THR A 181 -4.49 2.75 8.74
N MET A 182 -5.29 3.34 7.84
CA MET A 182 -5.12 3.17 6.39
C MET A 182 -3.91 3.94 5.86
N GLN A 183 -3.53 5.03 6.53
CA GLN A 183 -2.48 5.96 6.12
C GLN A 183 -1.40 6.02 7.20
N SER A 184 -0.66 4.93 7.31
CA SER A 184 0.33 4.71 8.35
C SER A 184 1.62 4.08 7.84
N ALA A 185 2.70 4.33 8.55
CA ALA A 185 3.98 3.66 8.37
C ALA A 185 4.55 3.29 9.75
N ILE A 186 5.11 2.09 9.87
CA ILE A 186 5.69 1.59 11.11
C ILE A 186 7.20 1.46 10.93
N ASP A 187 7.97 2.07 11.84
CA ASP A 187 9.40 1.82 12.00
C ASP A 187 9.59 0.78 13.10
N THR A 188 9.73 -0.48 12.70
CA THR A 188 9.86 -1.61 13.62
C THR A 188 11.17 -1.57 14.40
N LYS A 189 12.26 -1.07 13.79
CA LYS A 189 13.57 -0.94 14.46
C LYS A 189 13.54 0.03 15.64
N ARG A 190 12.76 1.11 15.55
CA ARG A 190 12.68 2.16 16.58
C ARG A 190 11.39 2.09 17.40
N GLY A 191 10.46 1.20 17.07
CA GLY A 191 9.17 1.10 17.75
C GLY A 191 8.31 2.36 17.54
N LEU A 192 8.35 2.95 16.35
CA LEU A 192 7.61 4.17 16.02
C LEU A 192 6.46 3.87 15.05
N LEU A 193 5.33 4.55 15.24
CA LEU A 193 4.21 4.58 14.30
C LEU A 193 4.00 6.01 13.82
N TYR A 194 4.03 6.20 12.51
CA TYR A 194 3.66 7.43 11.82
C TYR A 194 2.28 7.25 11.22
N THR A 195 1.38 8.19 11.43
CA THR A 195 0.00 8.08 10.92
C THR A 195 -0.62 9.45 10.74
N LYS A 196 -1.53 9.57 9.79
CA LYS A 196 -2.41 10.73 9.67
C LYS A 196 -3.41 10.74 10.83
N HIS A 197 -3.89 11.90 11.24
CA HIS A 197 -5.03 11.99 12.15
C HIS A 197 -6.35 11.56 11.46
N SER A 198 -7.16 10.77 12.15
CA SER A 198 -8.39 10.15 11.62
C SER A 198 -9.58 11.08 11.36
N HIS A 199 -9.60 12.33 11.87
CA HIS A 199 -10.84 13.13 11.95
C HIS A 199 -10.84 14.53 11.32
N ALA A 200 -9.82 14.98 10.59
CA ALA A 200 -9.98 16.22 9.80
C ALA A 200 -9.11 16.33 8.55
N SER A 201 -9.40 17.33 7.71
CA SER A 201 -8.58 17.73 6.58
C SER A 201 -7.39 18.60 7.02
N GLY A 202 -6.28 18.56 6.26
CA GLY A 202 -5.08 19.37 6.49
C GLY A 202 -4.23 18.95 7.71
N GLN A 203 -4.23 17.66 8.06
CA GLN A 203 -3.75 17.17 9.35
C GLN A 203 -2.24 16.93 9.42
N PRO A 204 -1.64 17.11 10.62
CA PRO A 204 -0.29 16.64 10.91
C PRO A 204 -0.14 15.12 10.76
N VAL A 205 1.10 14.70 10.54
CA VAL A 205 1.56 13.35 10.87
C VAL A 205 1.70 13.27 12.38
N TYR A 206 1.02 12.32 13.00
CA TYR A 206 1.22 11.92 14.39
C TYR A 206 2.27 10.83 14.49
N VAL A 207 3.06 10.91 15.56
CA VAL A 207 4.08 9.93 15.90
C VAL A 207 3.73 9.35 17.26
N PHE A 208 3.62 8.03 17.30
CA PHE A 208 3.49 7.24 18.52
C PHE A 208 4.78 6.45 18.74
N GLU A 209 5.13 6.21 20.00
CA GLU A 209 6.36 5.52 20.40
C GLU A 209 6.07 4.25 21.17
N ASN A 210 7.06 3.36 21.25
CA ASN A 210 7.02 2.11 22.01
C ASN A 210 5.89 1.16 21.56
N ILE A 211 5.55 1.16 20.26
CA ILE A 211 4.47 0.30 19.71
C ILE A 211 4.77 -1.20 19.82
N ASP A 212 6.04 -1.56 20.04
CA ASP A 212 6.50 -2.91 20.30
C ASP A 212 6.03 -3.45 21.66
N LYS A 213 5.75 -2.55 22.62
CA LYS A 213 5.28 -2.88 23.98
C LYS A 213 3.91 -2.30 24.32
N ALA A 214 3.36 -1.49 23.41
CA ALA A 214 2.11 -0.78 23.59
C ALA A 214 0.92 -1.69 23.90
N SER A 215 0.10 -1.26 24.87
CA SER A 215 -1.22 -1.81 25.12
C SER A 215 -2.15 -0.69 25.57
N GLY A 216 -3.38 -0.66 25.03
CA GLY A 216 -4.36 0.39 25.32
C GLY A 216 -4.13 1.68 24.53
N GLU A 217 -4.61 2.80 25.05
CA GLU A 217 -4.51 4.09 24.36
C GLU A 217 -3.07 4.64 24.41
N LEU A 218 -2.52 4.98 23.25
CA LEU A 218 -1.19 5.59 23.14
C LEU A 218 -1.27 7.12 23.10
N PRO A 219 -0.44 7.82 23.89
CA PRO A 219 -0.31 9.26 23.78
C PRO A 219 0.42 9.63 22.47
N ILE A 220 0.05 10.77 21.89
CA ILE A 220 0.80 11.36 20.78
C ILE A 220 2.14 11.84 21.32
N ALA A 221 3.24 11.22 20.88
CA ALA A 221 4.58 11.62 21.30
C ALA A 221 5.06 12.88 20.55
N ARG A 222 4.79 12.96 19.25
CA ARG A 222 5.13 14.11 18.39
C ARG A 222 4.09 14.31 17.31
N ARG A 223 4.08 15.52 16.74
CA ARG A 223 3.33 15.83 15.51
C ARG A 223 4.08 16.83 14.65
N PHE A 224 3.90 16.74 13.34
CA PHE A 224 4.43 17.72 12.40
C PHE A 224 3.50 17.90 11.20
N ASN A 225 3.43 19.11 10.67
CA ASN A 225 2.46 19.46 9.65
C ASN A 225 3.01 19.24 8.23
N LEU A 226 2.12 18.80 7.35
CA LEU A 226 2.31 18.81 5.91
C LEU A 226 1.22 19.68 5.28
N PRO A 227 1.53 20.52 4.29
CA PRO A 227 0.49 21.21 3.54
C PRO A 227 -0.36 20.20 2.76
N GLY A 228 -1.69 20.27 2.90
CA GLY A 228 -2.65 19.37 2.27
C GLY A 228 -3.00 18.14 3.11
N ASP A 229 -3.81 17.25 2.53
CA ASP A 229 -4.17 15.98 3.15
C ASP A 229 -3.10 14.94 2.87
N ILE A 230 -2.67 14.26 3.93
CA ILE A 230 -1.83 13.07 3.81
C ILE A 230 -2.66 11.97 3.15
N VAL A 231 -2.09 11.38 2.10
CA VAL A 231 -2.72 10.35 1.26
C VAL A 231 -1.87 9.10 1.15
N GLY A 232 -0.67 9.08 1.75
CA GLY A 232 0.23 7.93 1.73
C GLY A 232 1.40 8.15 2.69
N LEU A 233 1.81 7.13 3.43
CA LEU A 233 3.03 7.14 4.23
C LEU A 233 3.85 5.88 3.93
N ALA A 234 5.16 6.00 3.81
CA ALA A 234 6.10 4.88 3.77
C ALA A 234 7.41 5.27 4.48
N ILE A 235 8.11 4.30 5.05
CA ILE A 235 9.32 4.53 5.84
C ILE A 235 10.51 3.73 5.28
N ASP A 236 11.66 4.39 5.15
CA ASP A 236 12.97 3.74 5.07
C ASP A 236 13.56 3.68 6.49
N GLU A 237 13.35 2.57 7.17
CA GLU A 237 13.82 2.39 8.54
C GLU A 237 15.36 2.43 8.68
N ASP A 238 16.11 2.13 7.61
CA ASP A 238 17.59 2.19 7.70
C ASP A 238 18.10 3.60 7.77
N ARG A 239 17.50 4.47 6.95
CA ARG A 239 17.96 5.84 6.78
C ARG A 239 17.16 6.83 7.61
N ASP A 240 16.28 6.32 8.47
CA ASP A 240 15.38 7.12 9.29
C ASP A 240 14.62 8.16 8.46
N ARG A 241 13.99 7.70 7.36
CA ARG A 241 13.39 8.59 6.37
C ARG A 241 11.93 8.25 6.11
N LEU A 242 11.05 9.22 6.33
CA LEU A 242 9.62 9.10 6.01
C LEU A 242 9.33 9.75 4.66
N TYR A 243 8.64 9.00 3.81
CA TYR A 243 8.03 9.47 2.58
C TYR A 243 6.54 9.72 2.86
N ALA A 244 6.07 10.92 2.56
CA ALA A 244 4.69 11.31 2.81
C ALA A 244 4.06 11.94 1.56
N GLY A 245 3.00 11.31 1.08
CA GLY A 245 2.18 11.82 -0.01
C GLY A 245 1.18 12.86 0.47
N SER A 246 1.04 13.96 -0.27
CA SER A 246 0.05 15.01 -0.05
C SER A 246 -0.69 15.37 -1.33
N ASN A 247 -2.02 15.51 -1.24
CA ASN A 247 -2.87 15.97 -2.35
C ASN A 247 -2.54 17.39 -2.84
N MET A 248 -1.86 18.22 -2.05
CA MET A 248 -1.50 19.59 -2.43
C MET A 248 -0.07 19.75 -2.94
N ARG A 249 0.88 18.95 -2.44
CA ARG A 249 2.31 19.19 -2.66
C ARG A 249 3.09 18.03 -3.28
N GLY A 250 2.41 16.94 -3.62
CA GLY A 250 3.08 15.77 -4.19
C GLY A 250 3.73 14.93 -3.10
N LEU A 251 5.04 14.71 -3.18
CA LEU A 251 5.79 13.88 -2.25
C LEU A 251 6.68 14.74 -1.33
N ALA A 252 6.54 14.57 -0.03
CA ALA A 252 7.44 15.11 0.97
C ALA A 252 8.37 14.02 1.50
N VAL A 253 9.63 14.37 1.72
CA VAL A 253 10.65 13.47 2.25
C VAL A 253 11.25 14.07 3.51
N PHE A 254 11.10 13.38 4.62
CA PHE A 254 11.64 13.78 5.92
C PHE A 254 12.86 12.93 6.24
N ALA A 255 14.03 13.56 6.37
CA ALA A 255 15.21 12.87 6.85
C ALA A 255 15.29 12.90 8.38
N ASP A 256 15.89 11.88 8.97
CA ASP A 256 16.05 11.73 10.41
C ASP A 256 14.72 11.93 11.17
N VAL A 257 13.66 11.27 10.69
CA VAL A 257 12.28 11.53 11.10
C VAL A 257 11.98 11.07 12.53
N SER A 258 12.81 10.20 13.09
CA SER A 258 12.75 9.80 14.50
C SER A 258 13.21 10.91 15.45
N LYS A 259 14.02 11.87 14.98
CA LYS A 259 14.55 12.97 15.81
C LYS A 259 13.50 14.09 15.99
N PRO A 260 13.60 14.91 17.05
CA PRO A 260 12.73 16.08 17.23
C PRO A 260 12.73 17.02 16.03
N ASP A 261 11.58 17.63 15.73
CA ASP A 261 11.37 18.56 14.62
C ASP A 261 11.82 18.02 13.24
N PRO A 262 11.14 17.02 12.69
CA PRO A 262 11.42 16.54 11.33
C PRO A 262 11.06 17.58 10.25
N ALA A 263 10.17 18.54 10.55
CA ALA A 263 9.69 19.52 9.59
C ALA A 263 10.79 20.48 9.08
N SER A 264 11.80 20.78 9.91
CA SER A 264 12.97 21.56 9.45
C SER A 264 13.85 20.83 8.43
N ARG A 265 13.64 19.53 8.24
CA ARG A 265 14.43 18.65 7.37
C ARG A 265 13.58 18.01 6.27
N VAL A 266 12.50 18.68 5.89
CA VAL A 266 11.62 18.26 4.80
C VAL A 266 12.16 18.70 3.45
N LYS A 267 12.18 17.80 2.48
CA LYS A 267 12.34 18.10 1.07
C LYS A 267 11.02 17.87 0.36
N LEU A 268 10.58 18.83 -0.44
CA LEU A 268 9.36 18.74 -1.22
C LEU A 268 9.68 18.42 -2.67
N ILE A 269 8.99 17.43 -3.21
CA ILE A 269 9.20 16.92 -4.55
C ILE A 269 7.87 16.97 -5.26
N THR A 270 7.82 17.77 -6.32
CA THR A 270 6.64 17.88 -7.15
C THR A 270 6.48 16.60 -7.96
N LEU A 271 5.50 15.80 -7.57
CA LEU A 271 4.94 14.75 -8.41
C LEU A 271 3.67 15.31 -9.09
N PRO A 272 3.19 14.69 -10.19
CA PRO A 272 1.86 14.96 -10.72
C PRO A 272 0.82 14.96 -9.60
N ARG A 273 -0.17 15.86 -9.67
CA ARG A 273 -1.13 16.09 -8.56
C ARG A 273 -1.72 14.78 -8.03
N TRP A 274 -1.63 14.59 -6.72
CA TRP A 274 -2.14 13.40 -6.04
C TRP A 274 -3.65 13.53 -5.83
N THR A 275 -4.37 12.44 -6.07
CA THR A 275 -5.76 12.30 -5.65
C THR A 275 -5.85 11.91 -4.18
N ILE A 276 -7.05 11.89 -3.62
CA ILE A 276 -7.30 11.54 -2.21
C ILE A 276 -7.07 10.06 -1.87
N ASP A 277 -7.00 9.19 -2.88
CA ASP A 277 -6.77 7.75 -2.75
C ASP A 277 -5.34 7.40 -3.14
N GLY A 278 -4.40 7.76 -2.26
CA GLY A 278 -2.99 7.44 -2.40
C GLY A 278 -2.59 6.19 -1.61
N VAL A 279 -1.49 5.58 -2.04
CA VAL A 279 -0.73 4.62 -1.23
C VAL A 279 0.75 4.78 -1.53
N LEU A 280 1.60 4.59 -0.52
CA LEU A 280 3.04 4.54 -0.64
C LEU A 280 3.58 3.22 -0.11
N ALA A 281 4.62 2.69 -0.74
CA ALA A 281 5.39 1.57 -0.22
C ALA A 281 6.87 1.74 -0.59
N PHE A 282 7.77 1.51 0.38
CA PHE A 282 9.20 1.62 0.17
C PHE A 282 9.85 0.23 0.11
N ASP A 283 10.45 -0.09 -1.04
CA ASP A 283 11.27 -1.27 -1.23
C ASP A 283 12.71 -0.96 -0.88
N ARG A 284 13.03 -1.32 0.36
CA ARG A 284 14.34 -1.18 0.95
C ARG A 284 15.43 -1.99 0.24
N ALA A 285 15.11 -3.15 -0.34
CA ALA A 285 16.11 -4.01 -0.97
C ALA A 285 16.64 -3.39 -2.26
N HIS A 286 15.82 -2.60 -2.95
CA HIS A 286 16.16 -1.99 -4.23
C HIS A 286 16.24 -0.45 -4.19
N ASP A 287 16.06 0.15 -3.01
CA ASP A 287 15.99 1.60 -2.82
C ASP A 287 14.94 2.26 -3.73
N ARG A 288 13.71 1.73 -3.70
CA ARG A 288 12.59 2.18 -4.54
C ARG A 288 11.41 2.64 -3.71
N LEU A 289 10.73 3.67 -4.20
CA LEU A 289 9.44 4.09 -3.66
C LEU A 289 8.35 3.86 -4.72
N TYR A 290 7.35 3.07 -4.36
CA TYR A 290 6.14 2.86 -5.13
C TYR A 290 5.06 3.81 -4.64
N ALA A 291 4.37 4.48 -5.56
CA ALA A 291 3.24 5.34 -5.26
C ALA A 291 2.04 4.99 -6.13
N GLY A 292 0.90 4.73 -5.51
CA GLY A 292 -0.38 4.53 -6.20
C GLY A 292 -1.19 5.80 -6.09
N MET A 293 -1.71 6.30 -7.20
CA MET A 293 -2.56 7.49 -7.25
C MET A 293 -3.74 7.23 -8.18
N GLY A 294 -4.89 6.86 -7.60
CA GLY A 294 -6.02 6.38 -8.40
C GLY A 294 -5.60 5.20 -9.27
N SER A 295 -5.71 5.33 -10.60
CA SER A 295 -5.34 4.28 -11.54
C SER A 295 -3.87 4.25 -11.96
N THR A 296 -3.03 5.17 -11.47
CA THR A 296 -1.64 5.28 -11.92
C THR A 296 -0.68 4.83 -10.83
N ALA A 297 0.19 3.87 -11.15
CA ALA A 297 1.34 3.51 -10.32
C ALA A 297 2.56 4.32 -10.76
N TYR A 298 3.35 4.77 -9.81
CA TYR A 298 4.64 5.39 -10.03
C TYR A 298 5.72 4.59 -9.33
N VAL A 299 6.86 4.43 -10.01
CA VAL A 299 8.08 3.83 -9.45
C VAL A 299 9.17 4.88 -9.46
N VAL A 300 9.67 5.19 -8.26
CA VAL A 300 10.75 6.15 -8.05
C VAL A 300 12.00 5.37 -7.67
N GLU A 301 12.95 5.30 -8.61
CA GLU A 301 14.26 4.69 -8.38
C GLU A 301 15.14 5.56 -7.49
N ARG A 302 16.03 4.92 -6.73
CA ARG A 302 16.96 5.59 -5.80
C ARG A 302 16.23 6.53 -4.84
N ALA A 303 15.18 6.04 -4.20
CA ALA A 303 14.30 6.83 -3.35
C ALA A 303 15.04 7.47 -2.15
N SER A 304 16.11 6.85 -1.65
CA SER A 304 17.00 7.46 -0.65
C SER A 304 17.71 8.74 -1.12
N LYS A 305 17.71 9.01 -2.43
CA LYS A 305 18.28 10.20 -3.07
C LYS A 305 17.22 11.24 -3.47
N LEU A 306 15.97 11.02 -3.08
CA LEU A 306 14.88 11.98 -3.28
C LEU A 306 15.22 13.36 -2.69
N GLY A 307 15.13 14.39 -3.55
CA GLY A 307 15.46 15.78 -3.23
C GLY A 307 16.95 16.13 -3.29
N GLU A 308 17.78 15.29 -3.91
CA GLU A 308 19.13 15.63 -4.37
C GLU A 308 19.11 15.96 -5.88
N ASP A 309 20.10 16.70 -6.37
CA ASP A 309 20.18 17.07 -7.79
C ASP A 309 20.31 15.85 -8.71
N GLY A 310 19.71 15.93 -9.91
CA GLY A 310 19.87 14.90 -10.95
C GLY A 310 18.96 13.67 -10.80
N GLN A 311 17.84 13.79 -10.10
CA GLN A 311 16.86 12.71 -10.06
C GLN A 311 16.18 12.46 -11.41
N ALA A 312 16.09 11.19 -11.79
CA ALA A 312 15.28 10.75 -12.91
C ALA A 312 13.79 11.00 -12.62
N ALA A 313 13.03 11.30 -13.67
CA ALA A 313 11.58 11.34 -13.58
C ALA A 313 11.06 9.96 -13.13
N PRO A 314 10.03 9.90 -12.26
CA PRO A 314 9.37 8.65 -11.91
C PRO A 314 8.84 7.96 -13.15
N LEU A 315 8.97 6.62 -13.18
CA LEU A 315 8.24 5.83 -14.16
C LEU A 315 6.76 5.79 -13.77
N SER A 316 5.85 6.00 -14.72
CA SER A 316 4.41 5.89 -14.49
C SER A 316 3.78 4.78 -15.33
N ILE A 317 2.84 4.04 -14.74
CA ILE A 317 2.09 2.95 -15.38
C ILE A 317 0.60 3.16 -15.10
N ASN A 318 -0.22 3.22 -16.14
CA ASN A 318 -1.67 3.37 -16.02
C ASN A 318 -2.36 2.00 -16.03
N ALA A 319 -3.07 1.68 -14.96
CA ALA A 319 -3.83 0.43 -14.81
C ALA A 319 -5.23 0.47 -15.46
N GLY A 320 -5.61 1.57 -16.11
CA GLY A 320 -6.91 1.80 -16.73
C GLY A 320 -7.85 2.64 -15.86
N SER A 321 -8.81 3.33 -16.48
CA SER A 321 -9.65 4.36 -15.81
C SER A 321 -10.49 3.87 -14.64
N LEU A 322 -10.74 2.56 -14.54
CA LEU A 322 -11.52 1.97 -13.44
C LEU A 322 -10.64 1.44 -12.31
N ALA A 323 -9.32 1.35 -12.48
CA ALA A 323 -8.44 0.82 -11.46
C ALA A 323 -8.25 1.84 -10.31
N VAL A 324 -8.18 1.34 -9.08
CA VAL A 324 -7.75 2.14 -7.92
C VAL A 324 -6.68 1.38 -7.17
N ILE A 325 -5.44 1.82 -7.35
CA ILE A 325 -4.25 1.23 -6.73
C ILE A 325 -4.26 1.57 -5.24
N SER A 326 -4.23 0.52 -4.43
CA SER A 326 -4.45 0.63 -2.99
C SER A 326 -3.36 -0.02 -2.15
N GLY A 327 -2.44 -0.76 -2.77
CA GLY A 327 -1.35 -1.42 -2.05
C GLY A 327 -0.30 -1.98 -3.00
N PHE A 328 0.92 -2.07 -2.49
CA PHE A 328 2.04 -2.75 -3.13
C PHE A 328 2.63 -3.75 -2.13
N ALA A 329 3.03 -4.92 -2.61
CA ALA A 329 3.74 -5.92 -1.82
C ALA A 329 4.87 -6.55 -2.63
N PHE A 330 6.04 -6.66 -2.01
CA PHE A 330 7.32 -7.18 -2.51
C PHE A 330 8.14 -7.68 -1.30
#